data_AF-A0A3N5QBE8-F1
#
_entry.id   AF-A0A3N5QBE8-F1
#
_cell.length_a   1.000
_cell.length_b   1.000
_cell.length_c   1.000
_cell.angle_alpha   90.00
_cell.angle_beta   90.00
_cell.angle_gamma   90.00
#
_symmetry.space_group_name_H-M   'P 1'
#
loop_
_entity.id
_entity.type
_entity.pdbx_description
1 polymer ?
#
loop_
_entity_poly.entity_id
_entity_poly.type
_entity_poly.pdbx_seq_one_letter_code
_entity_poly.pdbx_strand_id
1 'polypeptide(L)'
;MSEPRAQRQVAPTHLPCSDASSQKAMPGFNPDDAFILFAHAVLRREAAALAANKPQVESSPAPEEIHQLRVAARRLRVALRLFGRMLPSKDAARIGAELRWFASSLGDARDLDVYTENFKSYVQTLPPEQRSGLSGYQMYLRRERTEARQRAAAAVA
;
A
#
# COMPACT_ATOMS: atom_id res chain seq x y z
N MET A 1 16.37 54.52 -18.29
CA MET A 1 17.66 54.25 -17.64
C MET A 1 17.49 52.94 -16.91
N SER A 2 17.69 51.85 -17.64
CA SER A 2 17.39 50.49 -17.21
C SER A 2 18.68 49.85 -16.71
N GLU A 3 18.79 49.60 -15.41
CA GLU A 3 19.90 48.85 -14.83
C GLU A 3 19.63 47.33 -14.90
N PRO A 4 20.66 46.50 -15.16
CA PRO A 4 20.46 45.11 -15.55
C PRO A 4 20.38 44.18 -14.33
N ARG A 5 19.42 43.25 -14.43
CA ARG A 5 19.20 42.16 -13.49
C ARG A 5 20.40 41.21 -13.53
N ALA A 6 21.28 41.28 -12.52
CA ALA A 6 22.38 40.34 -12.35
C ALA A 6 21.84 38.90 -12.24
N GLN A 7 22.20 38.08 -13.22
CA GLN A 7 21.89 36.66 -13.26
C GLN A 7 22.67 35.94 -12.17
N ARG A 8 21.97 35.45 -11.14
CA ARG A 8 22.52 34.49 -10.18
C ARG A 8 22.69 33.15 -10.91
N GLN A 9 23.89 32.87 -11.40
CA GLN A 9 24.28 31.52 -11.81
C GLN A 9 24.34 30.64 -10.57
N VAL A 10 23.50 29.60 -10.54
CA VAL A 10 23.65 28.48 -9.61
C VAL A 10 24.58 27.48 -10.30
N ALA A 11 25.82 27.39 -9.80
CA ALA A 11 26.79 26.40 -10.27
C ALA A 11 26.27 24.97 -10.01
N PRO A 12 26.55 23.99 -10.88
CA PRO A 12 26.23 22.59 -10.59
C PRO A 12 27.15 22.10 -9.47
N THR A 13 26.56 21.83 -8.30
CA THR A 13 27.21 21.11 -7.21
C THR A 13 27.46 19.67 -7.66
N HIS A 14 28.55 19.44 -8.39
CA HIS A 14 29.06 18.09 -8.60
C HIS A 14 29.53 17.58 -7.24
N LEU A 15 28.77 16.65 -6.63
CA LEU A 15 29.30 15.88 -5.50
C LEU A 15 30.56 15.17 -6.00
N PRO A 16 31.71 15.27 -5.31
CA PRO A 16 32.84 14.43 -5.64
C PRO A 16 32.43 12.98 -5.37
N CYS A 17 32.34 12.17 -6.43
CA CYS A 17 32.35 10.73 -6.33
C CYS A 17 33.77 10.35 -5.93
N SER A 18 34.05 10.46 -4.63
CA SER A 18 35.29 10.03 -4.00
C SER A 18 35.24 8.51 -3.97
N ASP A 19 36.00 7.90 -4.89
CA ASP A 19 36.66 6.61 -4.76
C ASP A 19 35.93 5.59 -3.89
N ALA A 20 35.09 4.77 -4.54
CA ALA A 20 34.71 3.46 -4.05
C ALA A 20 35.96 2.57 -4.04
N SER A 21 36.85 2.84 -3.09
CA SER A 21 38.03 2.05 -2.80
C SER A 21 37.62 0.61 -2.54
N SER A 22 38.13 -0.27 -3.39
CA SER A 22 38.19 -1.72 -3.31
C SER A 22 37.88 -2.31 -1.92
N GLN A 23 36.61 -2.63 -1.67
CA GLN A 23 36.29 -3.68 -0.72
C GLN A 23 36.44 -5.01 -1.47
N LYS A 24 37.54 -5.69 -1.17
CA LYS A 24 37.82 -7.06 -1.57
C LYS A 24 36.56 -7.90 -1.27
N ALA A 25 35.87 -8.32 -2.33
CA ALA A 25 34.76 -9.25 -2.21
C ALA A 25 35.22 -10.44 -1.35
N MET A 26 34.46 -10.75 -0.29
CA MET A 26 34.60 -12.01 0.42
C MET A 26 34.61 -13.15 -0.62
N PRO A 27 35.58 -14.09 -0.57
CA PRO A 27 35.67 -15.13 -1.58
C PRO A 27 34.37 -15.95 -1.55
N GLY A 28 33.60 -15.89 -2.64
CA GLY A 28 32.30 -16.57 -2.78
C GLY A 28 31.06 -15.67 -2.70
N PHE A 29 31.18 -14.35 -2.53
CA PHE A 29 30.03 -13.43 -2.52
C PHE A 29 29.85 -12.74 -3.88
N ASN A 30 28.88 -13.19 -4.68
CA ASN A 30 28.42 -12.46 -5.86
C ASN A 30 27.33 -11.45 -5.44
N PRO A 31 27.48 -10.14 -5.75
CA PRO A 31 26.44 -9.15 -5.49
C PRO A 31 25.05 -9.52 -6.03
N ASP A 32 25.00 -10.25 -7.15
CA ASP A 32 23.74 -10.74 -7.71
C ASP A 32 23.08 -11.80 -6.81
N ASP A 33 23.86 -12.68 -6.17
CA ASP A 33 23.35 -13.68 -5.22
C ASP A 33 22.78 -13.00 -3.97
N ALA A 34 23.45 -11.96 -3.48
CA ALA A 34 22.97 -11.18 -2.35
C ALA A 34 21.66 -10.46 -2.67
N PHE A 35 21.53 -9.96 -3.90
CA PHE A 35 20.31 -9.31 -4.37
C PHE A 35 19.16 -10.31 -4.57
N ILE A 36 19.43 -11.50 -5.09
CA ILE A 36 18.46 -12.61 -5.18
C ILE A 36 17.98 -13.03 -3.79
N LEU A 37 18.90 -13.23 -2.84
CA LEU A 37 18.56 -13.58 -1.46
C LEU A 37 17.70 -12.50 -0.80
N PHE A 38 18.04 -11.23 -1.00
CA PHE A 38 17.26 -10.11 -0.52
C PHE A 38 15.85 -10.08 -1.14
N ALA A 39 15.73 -10.23 -2.45
CA ALA A 39 14.45 -10.29 -3.15
C ALA A 39 13.57 -11.41 -2.59
N HIS A 40 14.13 -12.61 -2.40
CA HIS A 40 13.43 -13.76 -1.87
C HIS A 40 12.99 -13.54 -0.42
N ALA A 41 13.83 -12.93 0.41
CA ALA A 41 13.49 -12.57 1.79
C ALA A 41 12.33 -11.57 1.87
N VAL A 42 12.35 -10.52 1.04
CA VAL A 42 11.27 -9.53 0.97
C VAL A 42 9.96 -10.16 0.51
N LEU A 43 9.99 -10.93 -0.58
CA LEU A 43 8.79 -11.59 -1.11
C LEU A 43 8.18 -12.56 -0.10
N ARG A 44 9.01 -13.38 0.57
CA ARG A 44 8.56 -14.30 1.63
C ARG A 44 7.96 -13.55 2.82
N ARG A 45 8.58 -12.46 3.26
CA ARG A 45 8.08 -11.64 4.38
C ARG A 45 6.70 -11.08 4.07
N GLU A 46 6.53 -10.46 2.90
CA GLU A 46 5.25 -9.84 2.54
C GLU A 46 4.17 -10.89 2.26
N ALA A 47 4.53 -12.03 1.68
CA ALA A 47 3.61 -13.17 1.53
C ALA A 47 3.18 -13.75 2.89
N ALA A 48 4.11 -13.88 3.84
CA ALA A 48 3.80 -14.31 5.19
C ALA A 48 2.89 -13.32 5.92
N ALA A 49 3.11 -12.02 5.77
CA ALA A 49 2.24 -10.99 6.34
C ALA A 49 0.83 -11.06 5.75
N LEU A 50 0.71 -11.27 4.43
CA LEU A 50 -0.59 -11.44 3.77
C LEU A 50 -1.33 -12.69 4.31
N ALA A 51 -0.63 -13.82 4.38
CA ALA A 51 -1.19 -15.07 4.89
C ALA A 51 -1.57 -14.99 6.38
N ALA A 52 -0.78 -14.25 7.18
CA ALA A 52 -1.03 -14.07 8.60
C ALA A 52 -2.23 -13.18 8.91
N ASN A 53 -2.62 -12.28 7.99
CA ASN A 53 -3.74 -11.35 8.13
C ASN A 53 -5.06 -11.85 7.51
N LYS A 54 -5.00 -12.88 6.63
CA LYS A 54 -6.18 -13.47 5.97
C LYS A 54 -7.22 -13.98 6.98
N PRO A 55 -6.84 -14.81 8.00
CA PRO A 55 -7.83 -15.40 8.92
C PRO A 55 -8.56 -14.38 9.79
N GLN A 56 -7.94 -13.24 10.10
CA GLN A 56 -8.54 -12.18 10.91
C GLN A 56 -9.67 -11.50 10.13
N VAL A 57 -9.47 -11.20 8.84
CA VAL A 57 -10.53 -10.63 8.00
C VAL A 57 -11.66 -11.62 7.77
N GLU A 58 -11.34 -12.91 7.64
CA GLU A 58 -12.33 -13.98 7.48
C GLU A 58 -13.22 -14.17 8.72
N SER A 59 -12.62 -14.14 9.92
CA SER A 59 -13.35 -14.30 11.19
C SER A 59 -14.00 -13.02 11.71
N SER A 60 -13.34 -11.88 11.52
CA SER A 60 -13.76 -10.57 12.03
C SER A 60 -13.26 -9.44 11.12
N PRO A 61 -14.04 -9.02 10.10
CA PRO A 61 -13.64 -7.99 9.13
C PRO A 61 -13.71 -6.57 9.73
N ALA A 62 -12.85 -6.31 10.72
CA ALA A 62 -12.66 -4.99 11.30
C ALA A 62 -11.86 -4.06 10.36
N PRO A 63 -12.05 -2.73 10.46
CA PRO A 63 -11.39 -1.78 9.55
C PRO A 63 -9.87 -1.92 9.51
N GLU A 64 -9.25 -2.16 10.68
CA GLU A 64 -7.80 -2.30 10.78
C GLU A 64 -7.31 -3.61 10.14
N GLU A 65 -8.03 -4.72 10.32
CA GLU A 65 -7.67 -6.00 9.70
C GLU A 65 -7.72 -5.92 8.16
N ILE A 66 -8.78 -5.30 7.63
CA ILE A 66 -8.90 -5.04 6.19
C ILE A 66 -7.78 -4.10 5.73
N HIS A 67 -7.44 -3.08 6.51
CA HIS A 67 -6.35 -2.17 6.20
C HIS A 67 -5.00 -2.90 6.14
N GLN A 68 -4.66 -3.70 7.14
CA GLN A 68 -3.41 -4.46 7.21
C GLN A 68 -3.29 -5.49 6.07
N LEU A 69 -4.39 -6.19 5.76
CA LEU A 69 -4.43 -7.13 4.64
C LEU A 69 -4.19 -6.42 3.29
N ARG A 70 -4.81 -5.25 3.08
CA ARG A 70 -4.55 -4.41 1.89
C ARG A 70 -3.12 -3.91 1.83
N VAL A 71 -2.54 -3.50 2.96
CA VAL A 71 -1.15 -3.04 3.04
C VAL A 71 -0.19 -4.17 2.64
N ALA A 72 -0.39 -5.38 3.18
CA ALA A 72 0.41 -6.56 2.82
C ALA A 72 0.29 -6.89 1.33
N ALA A 73 -0.94 -6.92 0.77
CA ALA A 73 -1.17 -7.19 -0.65
C ALA A 73 -0.48 -6.14 -1.56
N ARG A 74 -0.58 -4.86 -1.18
CA ARG A 74 0.08 -3.76 -1.91
C ARG A 74 1.59 -3.88 -1.86
N ARG A 75 2.18 -4.16 -0.69
CA ARG A 75 3.62 -4.30 -0.51
C ARG A 75 4.16 -5.49 -1.30
N LEU A 76 3.50 -6.64 -1.24
CA LEU A 76 3.87 -7.82 -2.03
C LEU A 76 3.84 -7.51 -3.53
N ARG A 77 2.82 -6.79 -4.01
CA ARG A 77 2.73 -6.38 -5.41
C ARG A 77 3.84 -5.41 -5.83
N VAL A 78 4.23 -4.48 -4.96
CA VAL A 78 5.36 -3.57 -5.22
C VAL A 78 6.66 -4.36 -5.26
N ALA A 79 6.87 -5.30 -4.32
CA ALA A 79 8.04 -6.18 -4.32
C ALA A 79 8.12 -7.02 -5.61
N LEU A 80 7.00 -7.61 -6.06
CA LEU A 80 6.93 -8.35 -7.32
C LEU A 80 7.25 -7.47 -8.54
N ARG A 81 6.87 -6.20 -8.53
CA ARG A 81 7.25 -5.26 -9.60
C ARG A 81 8.73 -4.92 -9.58
N LEU A 82 9.31 -4.76 -8.39
CA LEU A 82 10.72 -4.40 -8.21
C LEU A 82 11.64 -5.56 -8.61
N PHE A 83 11.31 -6.78 -8.16
CA PHE A 83 12.12 -7.97 -8.39
C PHE A 83 11.65 -8.82 -9.58
N GLY A 84 10.58 -8.43 -10.27
CA GLY A 84 9.95 -9.22 -11.32
C GLY A 84 10.85 -9.54 -12.51
N ARG A 85 11.91 -8.77 -12.73
CA ARG A 85 12.94 -9.06 -13.77
C ARG A 85 13.81 -10.27 -13.42
N MET A 86 13.86 -10.65 -12.14
CA MET A 86 14.63 -11.79 -11.64
C MET A 86 13.76 -13.05 -11.48
N LEU A 87 12.44 -12.89 -11.55
CA LEU A 87 11.48 -14.00 -11.51
C LEU A 87 11.08 -14.41 -12.94
N PRO A 88 10.57 -15.64 -13.12
CA PRO A 88 9.88 -16.01 -14.35
C PRO A 88 8.77 -14.99 -14.66
N SER A 89 8.87 -14.32 -15.82
CA SER A 89 8.02 -13.17 -16.16
C SER A 89 6.51 -13.50 -16.15
N LYS A 90 6.15 -14.73 -16.54
CA LYS A 90 4.77 -15.22 -16.53
C LYS A 90 4.19 -15.32 -15.13
N ASP A 91 4.96 -15.82 -14.17
CA ASP A 91 4.48 -16.02 -12.79
C ASP A 91 4.34 -14.68 -12.06
N ALA A 92 5.32 -13.78 -12.22
CA ALA A 92 5.27 -12.44 -11.61
C ALA A 92 4.07 -11.62 -12.13
N ALA A 93 3.77 -11.70 -13.43
CA ALA A 93 2.60 -11.06 -14.02
C ALA A 93 1.27 -11.66 -13.52
N ARG A 94 1.16 -13.00 -13.48
CA ARG A 94 -0.03 -13.70 -12.98
C ARG A 94 -0.32 -13.35 -11.52
N ILE A 95 0.68 -13.53 -10.65
CA ILE A 95 0.53 -13.23 -9.20
C ILE A 95 0.24 -11.75 -8.99
N GLY A 96 0.89 -10.85 -9.75
CA GLY A 96 0.63 -9.42 -9.68
C GLY A 96 -0.80 -9.03 -10.08
N ALA A 97 -1.42 -9.78 -11.00
CA ALA A 97 -2.82 -9.61 -11.40
C ALA A 97 -3.78 -10.15 -10.34
N GLU A 98 -3.51 -11.33 -9.78
CA GLU A 98 -4.28 -11.91 -8.67
C GLU A 98 -4.28 -10.98 -7.44
N LEU A 99 -3.11 -10.46 -7.05
CA LEU A 99 -3.00 -9.49 -5.97
C LEU A 99 -3.70 -8.17 -6.27
N ARG A 100 -3.79 -7.77 -7.54
CA ARG A 100 -4.60 -6.61 -7.94
C ARG A 100 -6.06 -6.87 -7.69
N TRP A 101 -6.58 -7.98 -8.20
CA TRP A 101 -7.97 -8.36 -8.04
C TRP A 101 -8.33 -8.50 -6.56
N PHE A 102 -7.48 -9.18 -5.78
CA PHE A 102 -7.64 -9.35 -4.34
C PHE A 102 -7.63 -8.02 -3.59
N ALA A 103 -6.68 -7.13 -3.88
CA ALA A 103 -6.71 -5.80 -3.27
C ALA A 103 -7.92 -4.98 -3.72
N SER A 104 -8.46 -5.20 -4.91
CA SER A 104 -9.66 -4.52 -5.39
C SER A 104 -10.94 -5.00 -4.69
N SER A 105 -11.08 -6.30 -4.38
CA SER A 105 -12.25 -6.82 -3.65
C SER A 105 -12.35 -6.27 -2.21
N LEU A 106 -11.23 -5.88 -1.63
CA LEU A 106 -11.15 -5.21 -0.32
C LEU A 106 -11.35 -3.68 -0.38
N GLY A 107 -11.50 -3.11 -1.58
CA GLY A 107 -11.54 -1.66 -1.83
C GLY A 107 -12.75 -1.00 -1.19
N ASP A 108 -13.94 -1.45 -1.58
CA ASP A 108 -15.21 -0.87 -1.16
C ASP A 108 -15.36 -0.79 0.36
N ALA A 109 -14.97 -1.86 1.07
CA ALA A 109 -15.01 -1.90 2.52
C ALA A 109 -14.10 -0.82 3.15
N ARG A 110 -12.87 -0.68 2.63
CA ARG A 110 -11.94 0.34 3.12
C ARG A 110 -12.41 1.74 2.81
N ASP A 111 -12.96 1.96 1.62
CA ASP A 111 -13.44 3.27 1.18
C ASP A 111 -14.65 3.72 2.02
N LEU A 112 -15.59 2.80 2.30
CA LEU A 112 -16.72 3.05 3.21
C LEU A 112 -16.26 3.27 4.66
N ASP A 113 -15.20 2.60 5.11
CA ASP A 113 -14.62 2.85 6.43
C ASP A 113 -14.05 4.27 6.53
N VAL A 114 -13.26 4.71 5.54
CA VAL A 114 -12.75 6.10 5.48
C VAL A 114 -13.91 7.09 5.39
N TYR A 115 -14.86 6.83 4.50
CA TYR A 115 -15.98 7.75 4.26
C TYR A 115 -16.85 7.91 5.50
N THR A 116 -17.15 6.80 6.20
CA THR A 116 -17.95 6.85 7.43
C THR A 116 -17.25 7.65 8.52
N GLU A 117 -15.93 7.50 8.67
CA GLU A 117 -15.16 8.26 9.66
C GLU A 117 -15.13 9.75 9.32
N ASN A 118 -14.81 10.09 8.06
CA ASN A 118 -14.81 11.48 7.58
C ASN A 118 -16.19 12.12 7.72
N PHE A 119 -17.26 11.38 7.39
CA PHE A 119 -18.63 11.85 7.52
C PHE A 119 -18.98 12.10 8.98
N LYS A 120 -18.59 11.23 9.90
CA LYS A 120 -18.79 11.42 11.34
C LYS A 120 -18.08 12.68 11.83
N SER A 121 -16.82 12.90 11.45
CA SER A 121 -16.09 14.13 11.77
C SER A 121 -16.78 15.36 11.19
N TYR A 122 -17.27 15.29 9.96
CA TYR A 122 -18.03 16.38 9.33
C TYR A 122 -19.33 16.71 10.08
N VAL A 123 -20.13 15.72 10.48
CA VAL A 123 -21.36 15.97 11.25
C VAL A 123 -21.08 16.69 12.58
N GLN A 124 -19.92 16.43 13.20
CA GLN A 124 -19.52 17.10 14.44
C GLN A 124 -19.21 18.58 14.25
N THR A 125 -18.84 19.04 13.05
CA THR A 125 -18.60 20.46 12.77
C THR A 125 -19.88 21.26 12.53
N LEU A 126 -21.01 20.58 12.29
CA LEU A 126 -22.29 21.23 12.01
C LEU A 126 -23.02 21.69 13.29
N PRO A 127 -23.84 22.75 13.20
CA PRO A 127 -24.77 23.14 14.25
C PRO A 127 -25.73 21.99 14.62
N PRO A 128 -26.16 21.87 15.90
CA PRO A 128 -27.00 20.77 16.36
C PRO A 128 -28.29 20.57 15.56
N GLU A 129 -28.94 21.65 15.11
CA GLU A 129 -30.17 21.60 14.32
C GLU A 129 -30.00 20.89 12.98
N GLN A 130 -28.80 20.97 12.38
CA GLN A 130 -28.50 20.35 11.08
C GLN A 130 -28.07 18.88 11.22
N ARG A 131 -27.69 18.44 12.42
CA ARG A 131 -27.23 17.05 12.66
C ARG A 131 -28.37 16.04 12.55
N SER A 132 -29.56 16.40 13.03
CA SER A 132 -30.73 15.51 13.06
C SER A 132 -31.18 15.09 11.66
N GLY A 133 -31.09 16.01 10.69
CA GLY A 133 -31.43 15.76 9.28
C GLY A 133 -30.52 14.74 8.57
N LEU A 134 -29.37 14.39 9.15
CA LEU A 134 -28.39 13.46 8.56
C LEU A 134 -28.49 12.03 9.11
N SER A 135 -29.36 11.79 10.09
CA SER A 135 -29.54 10.47 10.73
C SER A 135 -29.88 9.35 9.74
N GLY A 136 -30.74 9.63 8.75
CA GLY A 136 -31.09 8.66 7.70
C GLY A 136 -29.87 8.25 6.85
N TYR A 137 -29.03 9.22 6.49
CA TYR A 137 -27.82 8.95 5.72
C TYR A 137 -26.77 8.18 6.55
N GLN A 138 -26.65 8.46 7.86
CA GLN A 138 -25.80 7.69 8.76
C GLN A 138 -26.20 6.20 8.81
N MET A 139 -27.51 5.93 8.87
CA MET A 139 -28.01 4.56 8.85
C MET A 139 -27.74 3.86 7.52
N TYR A 140 -27.91 4.57 6.41
CA TYR A 140 -27.55 4.08 5.07
C TYR A 140 -26.05 3.69 5.01
N LEU A 141 -25.15 4.59 5.41
CA LEU A 141 -23.70 4.30 5.39
C LEU A 141 -23.31 3.12 6.28
N ARG A 142 -23.93 3.00 7.47
CA ARG A 142 -23.69 1.88 8.37
C ARG A 142 -24.05 0.54 7.71
N ARG A 143 -25.17 0.51 6.99
CA ARG A 143 -25.62 -0.67 6.24
C ARG A 143 -24.65 -1.01 5.11
N GLU A 144 -24.37 -0.06 4.22
CA GLU A 144 -23.45 -0.25 3.09
C GLU A 144 -22.07 -0.76 3.55
N ARG A 145 -21.52 -0.16 4.61
CA ARG A 145 -20.25 -0.58 5.21
C ARG A 145 -20.30 -2.03 5.70
N THR A 146 -21.41 -2.45 6.28
CA THR A 146 -21.57 -3.81 6.81
C THR A 146 -21.63 -4.82 5.67
N GLU A 147 -22.40 -4.54 4.62
CA GLU A 147 -22.48 -5.37 3.42
C GLU A 147 -21.13 -5.45 2.68
N ALA A 148 -20.42 -4.33 2.56
CA ALA A 148 -19.08 -4.31 1.95
C ALA A 148 -18.05 -5.13 2.73
N ARG A 149 -18.09 -5.09 4.08
CA ARG A 149 -17.22 -5.92 4.93
C ARG A 149 -17.54 -7.41 4.80
N GLN A 150 -18.81 -7.78 4.65
CA GLN A 150 -19.20 -9.16 4.39
C GLN A 150 -18.70 -9.63 3.02
N ARG A 151 -18.82 -8.80 1.96
CA ARG A 151 -18.23 -9.10 0.65
C ARG A 151 -16.72 -9.26 0.73
N ALA A 152 -16.04 -8.42 1.51
CA ALA A 152 -14.60 -8.54 1.74
C ALA A 152 -14.24 -9.86 2.44
N ALA A 153 -14.96 -10.25 3.51
CA ALA A 153 -14.74 -11.52 4.19
C ALA A 153 -14.98 -12.72 3.26
N ALA A 154 -16.05 -12.69 2.46
CA ALA A 154 -16.37 -13.74 1.49
C ALA A 154 -15.33 -13.86 0.34
N ALA A 155 -14.70 -12.76 -0.06
CA ALA A 155 -13.64 -12.77 -1.05
C ALA A 155 -12.30 -13.31 -0.50
N VAL A 156 -12.19 -13.38 0.84
CA VAL A 156 -11.00 -13.82 1.55
C VAL A 156 -11.15 -15.28 2.01
N ALA A 157 -12.37 -15.80 2.21
CA ALA A 157 -12.64 -17.19 2.54
C ALA A 157 -12.12 -18.14 1.44
#